data_AF-A0A7J7HWT4-F1
#
_entry.id   AF-A0A7J7HWT4-F1
#
_cell.length_a   1.000
_cell.length_b   1.000
_cell.length_c   1.000
_cell.angle_alpha   90.00
_cell.angle_beta   90.00
_cell.angle_gamma   90.00
#
_symmetry.space_group_name_H-M   'P 1'
#
loop_
_entity.id
_entity.type
_entity.pdbx_description
1 polymer ?
#
loop_
_entity_poly.entity_id
_entity_poly.type
_entity_poly.pdbx_seq_one_letter_code
_entity_poly.pdbx_strand_id
1 'polypeptide(L)'
;MQWSQKGRDRVSQKLQAMLWKVLELLVPPTKHVQKQKLMHLQAIQLVKSLCEKIRSSNDSKVFELICKDVILIATRCGIHEVVEEVVESFPQAIWCVDEDNYNIFGLAVIYRCENVFNLIYQMSGHKQALMFMGDKNRNNMLHLAGRLAPFDKLNLVPGAALQMQRELQWFKEVEKFVIPRYKQLRNDAKEIPSMVFTKEHKKLVEEGEKWMKDTANSCTIAAALIATIAFAAVITVPGGTNGTNGVPVFSKANAFIVFVISDAISLFTSTVSLLMFLSILTSRYAEGDFLYVLPKRLIIGLVTLFMSITTMILAFSSTLYLVFGNNKEWTLIPVAALACLPVTSFVFLQFPLLVDLISSTYGHGIFGKKSDRLFY
;
A
#
# COMPACT_ATOMS: atom_id res chain seq x y z
N MET A 1 25.95 18.34 -43.12
CA MET A 1 24.97 17.72 -42.19
C MET A 1 25.57 17.16 -40.90
N GLN A 2 26.84 16.72 -40.84
CA GLN A 2 27.43 16.09 -39.62
C GLN A 2 27.77 17.02 -38.44
N TRP A 3 27.83 18.35 -38.61
CA TRP A 3 28.19 19.27 -37.53
C TRP A 3 27.01 19.63 -36.60
N SER A 4 25.76 19.49 -37.06
CA SER A 4 24.55 19.82 -36.26
C SER A 4 24.15 18.70 -35.28
N GLN A 5 24.47 17.44 -35.59
CA GLN A 5 24.18 16.29 -34.71
C GLN A 5 25.12 16.24 -33.51
N LYS A 6 26.43 16.48 -33.71
CA LYS A 6 27.45 16.43 -32.66
C LYS A 6 27.26 17.51 -31.57
N GLY A 7 26.62 18.64 -31.91
CA GLY A 7 26.25 19.67 -30.95
C GLY A 7 25.00 19.32 -30.13
N ARG A 8 24.02 18.66 -30.75
CA ARG A 8 22.76 18.24 -30.10
C ARG A 8 22.97 17.12 -29.08
N ASP A 9 23.83 16.15 -29.39
CA ASP A 9 24.18 15.06 -28.48
C ASP A 9 24.95 15.57 -27.25
N ARG A 10 25.83 16.56 -27.45
CA ARG A 10 26.62 17.16 -26.36
C ARG A 10 25.77 18.02 -25.42
N VAL A 11 24.73 18.67 -25.94
CA VAL A 11 23.75 19.42 -25.13
C VAL A 11 22.81 18.45 -24.40
N SER A 12 22.36 17.37 -25.05
CA SER A 12 21.53 16.32 -24.43
C SER A 12 22.26 15.61 -23.28
N GLN A 13 23.53 15.24 -23.47
CA GLN A 13 24.35 14.63 -22.41
C GLN A 13 24.61 15.60 -21.24
N LYS A 14 24.82 16.89 -21.51
CA LYS A 14 24.94 17.90 -20.46
C LYS A 14 23.63 18.12 -19.72
N LEU A 15 22.49 18.09 -20.41
CA LEU A 15 21.16 18.20 -19.78
C LEU A 15 20.85 16.97 -18.92
N GLN A 16 21.16 15.76 -19.40
CA GLN A 16 21.05 14.54 -18.61
C GLN A 16 21.97 14.54 -17.39
N ALA A 17 23.21 14.99 -17.52
CA ALA A 17 24.14 15.11 -16.40
C ALA A 17 23.70 16.18 -15.37
N MET A 18 23.09 17.27 -15.83
CA MET A 18 22.51 18.31 -14.97
C MET A 18 21.24 17.79 -14.28
N LEU A 19 20.36 17.08 -14.99
CA LEU A 19 19.19 16.41 -14.42
C LEU A 19 19.58 15.37 -13.37
N TRP A 20 20.62 14.57 -13.64
CA TRP A 20 21.18 13.61 -12.67
C TRP A 20 21.78 14.30 -11.45
N LYS A 21 22.53 15.40 -11.64
CA LYS A 21 23.06 16.19 -10.52
C LYS A 21 21.96 16.88 -9.70
N VAL A 22 20.89 17.35 -10.35
CA VAL A 22 19.72 17.94 -9.69
C VAL A 22 18.92 16.87 -8.96
N LEU A 23 18.79 15.66 -9.51
CA LEU A 23 18.22 14.48 -8.82
C LEU A 23 19.10 14.05 -7.64
N GLU A 24 20.42 14.07 -7.77
CA GLU A 24 21.34 13.79 -6.65
C GLU A 24 21.29 14.87 -5.55
N LEU A 25 21.03 16.14 -5.90
CA LEU A 25 20.84 17.24 -4.96
C LEU A 25 19.45 17.27 -4.31
N LEU A 26 18.38 16.93 -5.06
CA LEU A 26 17.02 16.82 -4.54
C LEU A 26 16.78 15.52 -3.76
N VAL A 27 17.60 14.49 -3.99
CA VAL A 27 17.48 13.19 -3.33
C VAL A 27 18.72 12.86 -2.47
N PRO A 28 18.91 13.56 -1.33
CA PRO A 28 19.81 13.14 -0.25
C PRO A 28 19.72 11.65 0.15
N PRO A 29 18.54 10.97 0.08
CA PRO A 29 18.47 9.56 0.48
C PRO A 29 19.24 8.60 -0.44
N THR A 30 19.67 8.97 -1.64
CA THR A 30 20.39 8.02 -2.54
C THR A 30 21.72 7.53 -1.97
N LYS A 31 22.57 8.44 -1.47
CA LYS A 31 23.84 8.08 -0.81
C LYS A 31 23.62 7.32 0.50
N HIS A 32 22.59 7.70 1.25
CA HIS A 32 22.22 7.00 2.48
C HIS A 32 21.76 5.57 2.20
N VAL A 33 20.89 5.37 1.20
CA VAL A 33 20.42 4.04 0.75
C VAL A 33 21.57 3.20 0.21
N GLN A 34 22.51 3.78 -0.55
CA GLN A 34 23.70 3.07 -1.01
C GLN A 34 24.56 2.59 0.15
N LYS A 35 24.80 3.45 1.15
CA LYS A 35 25.56 3.08 2.36
C LYS A 35 24.86 1.98 3.15
N GLN A 36 23.54 2.08 3.34
CA GLN A 36 22.76 1.04 4.01
C GLN A 36 22.81 -0.29 3.27
N LYS A 37 22.68 -0.29 1.93
CA LYS A 37 22.83 -1.50 1.11
C LYS A 37 24.23 -2.11 1.23
N LEU A 38 25.28 -1.29 1.23
CA LEU A 38 26.64 -1.78 1.41
C LEU A 38 26.83 -2.41 2.79
N MET A 39 26.35 -1.74 3.85
CA MET A 39 26.38 -2.28 5.22
C MET A 39 25.61 -3.60 5.32
N HIS A 40 24.46 -3.72 4.67
CA HIS A 40 23.66 -4.96 4.61
C HIS A 40 24.45 -6.10 3.96
N LEU A 41 25.09 -5.85 2.82
CA LEU A 41 25.92 -6.84 2.14
C LEU A 41 27.12 -7.27 2.98
N GLN A 42 27.79 -6.33 3.64
CA GLN A 42 28.90 -6.62 4.54
C GLN A 42 28.46 -7.44 5.75
N ALA A 43 27.28 -7.15 6.31
CA ALA A 43 26.71 -7.93 7.41
C ALA A 43 26.42 -9.39 6.99
N ILE A 44 25.85 -9.60 5.81
CA ILE A 44 25.61 -10.96 5.28
C ILE A 44 26.95 -11.70 5.06
N GLN A 45 27.96 -11.02 4.51
CA GLN A 45 29.28 -11.62 4.30
C GLN A 45 29.98 -11.98 5.62
N LEU A 46 29.78 -11.17 6.66
CA LEU A 46 30.26 -11.47 8.00
C LEU A 46 29.58 -12.72 8.57
N VAL A 47 28.25 -12.83 8.44
CA VAL A 47 27.49 -14.02 8.88
C VAL A 47 28.00 -15.28 8.17
N LYS A 48 28.20 -15.23 6.85
CA LYS A 48 28.83 -16.31 6.06
C LYS A 48 30.17 -16.75 6.63
N SER A 49 31.06 -15.79 6.86
CA SER A 49 32.40 -16.06 7.38
C SER A 49 32.37 -16.67 8.79
N LEU A 50 31.42 -16.22 9.63
CA LEU A 50 31.21 -16.78 10.96
C LEU A 50 30.67 -18.22 10.89
N CYS A 51 29.68 -18.48 10.04
CA CYS A 51 29.13 -19.83 9.82
C CYS A 51 30.22 -20.80 9.33
N GLU A 52 31.08 -20.38 8.40
CA GLU A 52 32.22 -21.18 7.94
C GLU A 52 33.20 -21.49 9.07
N LYS A 53 33.53 -20.48 9.88
CA LYS A 53 34.45 -20.65 11.01
C LYS A 53 33.89 -21.57 12.09
N ILE A 54 32.61 -21.44 12.40
CA ILE A 54 31.90 -22.32 13.35
C ILE A 54 31.91 -23.76 12.83
N ARG A 55 31.59 -23.96 11.55
CA ARG A 55 31.62 -25.28 10.90
C ARG A 55 33.01 -25.93 10.97
N SER A 56 34.08 -25.13 10.85
CA SER A 56 35.46 -25.64 10.95
C SER A 56 35.90 -25.99 12.38
N SER A 57 35.21 -25.50 13.41
CA SER A 57 35.59 -25.68 14.81
C SER A 57 35.21 -27.06 15.39
N ASN A 58 34.33 -27.83 14.72
CA ASN A 58 33.86 -29.17 15.13
C ASN A 58 33.30 -29.29 16.57
N ASP A 59 32.96 -28.18 17.24
CA ASP A 59 32.34 -28.20 18.57
C ASP A 59 30.81 -28.27 18.46
N SER A 60 30.25 -29.47 18.69
CA SER A 60 28.81 -29.72 18.53
C SER A 60 27.95 -28.95 19.54
N LYS A 61 28.49 -28.59 20.71
CA LYS A 61 27.74 -27.87 21.76
C LYS A 61 27.68 -26.38 21.46
N VAL A 62 28.80 -25.79 21.02
CA VAL A 62 28.85 -24.41 20.55
C VAL A 62 27.96 -24.23 19.32
N PHE A 63 27.95 -25.24 18.45
CA PHE A 63 27.11 -25.28 17.27
C PHE A 63 25.60 -25.22 17.61
N GLU A 64 25.14 -26.03 18.56
CA GLU A 64 23.73 -26.11 18.94
C GLU A 64 23.24 -24.84 19.67
N LEU A 65 24.08 -24.27 20.55
CA LEU A 65 23.71 -23.07 21.31
C LEU A 65 23.67 -21.82 20.43
N ILE A 66 24.71 -21.59 19.63
CA ILE A 66 24.83 -20.36 18.82
C ILE A 66 23.82 -20.37 17.68
N CYS A 67 23.68 -21.48 16.95
CA CYS A 67 22.80 -21.50 15.77
C CYS A 67 21.32 -21.40 16.18
N LYS A 68 20.94 -22.00 17.32
CA LYS A 68 19.59 -21.89 17.88
C LYS A 68 19.25 -20.44 18.19
N ASP A 69 20.07 -19.74 18.98
CA ASP A 69 19.75 -18.36 19.35
C ASP A 69 19.78 -17.42 18.14
N VAL A 70 20.77 -17.58 17.26
CA VAL A 70 20.92 -16.73 16.07
C VAL A 70 19.72 -16.87 15.13
N ILE A 71 19.27 -18.10 14.80
CA ILE A 71 18.16 -18.28 13.87
C ILE A 71 16.84 -17.77 14.45
N LEU A 72 16.60 -17.97 15.75
CA LEU A 72 15.39 -17.49 16.43
C LEU A 72 15.37 -15.95 16.52
N ILE A 73 16.50 -15.32 16.85
CA ILE A 73 16.62 -13.84 16.87
C ILE A 73 16.44 -13.28 15.47
N ALA A 74 17.14 -13.81 14.46
CA ALA A 74 17.02 -13.38 13.08
C ALA A 74 15.56 -13.48 12.58
N THR A 75 14.87 -14.55 12.97
CA THR A 75 13.46 -14.75 12.67
C THR A 75 12.58 -13.67 13.29
N ARG A 76 12.71 -13.39 14.60
CA ARG A 76 11.93 -12.35 15.31
C ARG A 76 12.18 -10.96 14.73
N CYS A 77 13.40 -10.70 14.27
CA CYS A 77 13.77 -9.45 13.60
C CYS A 77 13.33 -9.39 12.12
N GLY A 78 12.87 -10.50 11.53
CA GLY A 78 12.47 -10.58 10.12
C GLY A 78 13.62 -10.56 9.11
N ILE A 79 14.83 -10.94 9.53
CA ILE A 79 16.05 -10.92 8.72
C ILE A 79 16.21 -12.27 8.01
N HIS A 80 15.49 -12.46 6.90
CA HIS A 80 15.45 -13.73 6.18
C HIS A 80 16.80 -14.18 5.62
N GLU A 81 17.67 -13.24 5.24
CA GLU A 81 18.98 -13.56 4.66
C GLU A 81 19.88 -14.31 5.65
N VAL A 82 19.78 -13.98 6.94
CA VAL A 82 20.50 -14.67 8.01
C VAL A 82 19.88 -16.04 8.27
N VAL A 83 18.54 -16.15 8.22
CA VAL A 83 17.85 -17.44 8.35
C VAL A 83 18.25 -18.39 7.23
N GLU A 84 18.26 -17.92 5.98
CA GLU A 84 18.72 -18.69 4.82
C GLU A 84 20.16 -19.17 4.97
N GLU A 85 21.06 -18.26 5.36
CA GLU A 85 22.49 -18.57 5.52
C GLU A 85 22.74 -19.61 6.62
N VAL A 86 22.04 -19.47 7.76
CA VAL A 86 22.17 -20.41 8.89
C VAL A 86 21.62 -21.79 8.51
N VAL A 87 20.47 -21.86 7.83
CA VAL A 87 19.88 -23.14 7.40
C VAL A 87 20.70 -23.82 6.31
N GLU A 88 21.29 -23.05 5.39
CA GLU A 88 22.19 -23.60 4.36
C GLU A 88 23.47 -24.16 4.97
N SER A 89 24.08 -23.41 5.90
CA SER A 89 25.26 -23.86 6.63
C SER A 89 24.95 -25.05 7.54
N PHE A 90 23.75 -25.06 8.12
CA PHE A 90 23.35 -25.98 9.19
C PHE A 90 21.87 -26.38 9.10
N PRO A 91 21.53 -27.37 8.25
CA PRO A 91 20.14 -27.71 7.94
C PRO A 91 19.27 -28.06 9.16
N GLN A 92 19.85 -28.67 10.20
CA GLN A 92 19.16 -29.00 11.46
C GLN A 92 18.59 -27.77 12.19
N ALA A 93 19.13 -26.57 11.96
CA ALA A 93 18.68 -25.34 12.61
C ALA A 93 17.21 -24.99 12.27
N ILE A 94 16.67 -25.48 11.16
CA ILE A 94 15.27 -25.22 10.79
C ILE A 94 14.27 -25.80 11.80
N TRP A 95 14.67 -26.84 12.54
CA TRP A 95 13.87 -27.51 13.56
C TRP A 95 14.02 -26.89 14.95
N CYS A 96 14.85 -25.84 15.08
CA CYS A 96 14.99 -25.13 16.34
C CYS A 96 13.65 -24.52 16.77
N VAL A 97 13.36 -24.66 18.06
CA VAL A 97 12.21 -24.07 18.73
C VAL A 97 12.68 -23.19 19.87
N ASP A 98 11.92 -22.15 20.19
CA ASP A 98 12.17 -21.33 21.37
C ASP A 98 11.64 -21.98 22.66
N GLU A 99 11.73 -21.26 23.78
CA GLU A 99 11.30 -21.73 25.10
C GLU A 99 9.80 -22.03 25.18
N ASP A 100 9.00 -21.47 24.27
CA ASP A 100 7.56 -21.68 24.16
C ASP A 100 7.17 -22.71 23.08
N ASN A 101 8.17 -23.42 22.54
CA ASN A 101 8.03 -24.44 21.51
C ASN A 101 7.61 -23.88 20.14
N TYR A 102 7.84 -22.58 19.88
CA TYR A 102 7.63 -21.99 18.56
C TYR A 102 8.84 -22.23 17.67
N ASN A 103 8.62 -22.85 16.51
CA ASN A 103 9.63 -22.91 15.46
C ASN A 103 9.74 -21.57 14.71
N ILE A 104 10.66 -21.51 13.74
CA ILE A 104 10.93 -20.29 12.97
C ILE A 104 9.68 -19.73 12.25
N PHE A 105 8.79 -20.58 11.76
CA PHE A 105 7.57 -20.11 11.08
C PHE A 105 6.51 -19.64 12.08
N GLY A 106 6.44 -20.27 13.26
CA GLY A 106 5.66 -19.80 14.39
C GLY A 106 6.04 -18.40 14.83
N LEU A 107 7.34 -18.18 15.03
CA LEU A 107 7.88 -16.87 15.35
C LEU A 107 7.61 -15.86 14.23
N ALA A 108 7.81 -16.25 12.97
CA ALA A 108 7.50 -15.36 11.84
C ALA A 108 6.02 -14.95 11.82
N VAL A 109 5.11 -15.84 12.22
CA VAL A 109 3.67 -15.55 12.36
C VAL A 109 3.37 -14.60 13.51
N ILE A 110 3.95 -14.83 14.68
CA ILE A 110 3.74 -13.99 15.86
C ILE A 110 4.28 -12.57 15.62
N TYR A 111 5.47 -12.45 15.02
CA TYR A 111 6.15 -11.17 14.84
C TYR A 111 5.90 -10.49 13.48
N ARG A 112 4.95 -11.02 12.68
CA ARG A 112 4.60 -10.51 11.32
C ARG A 112 5.82 -10.36 10.41
N CYS A 113 6.71 -11.34 10.43
CA CYS A 113 7.95 -11.35 9.65
C CYS A 113 7.71 -11.95 8.25
N GLU A 114 7.12 -11.16 7.36
CA GLU A 114 6.73 -11.54 5.99
C GLU A 114 7.86 -12.21 5.20
N ASN A 115 9.06 -11.63 5.20
CA ASN A 115 10.18 -12.14 4.43
C ASN A 115 10.65 -13.52 4.91
N VAL A 116 10.62 -13.76 6.22
CA VAL A 116 10.97 -15.07 6.79
C VAL A 116 9.85 -16.08 6.52
N PHE A 117 8.58 -15.68 6.68
CA PHE A 117 7.46 -16.55 6.35
C PHE A 117 7.46 -16.96 4.87
N ASN A 118 7.83 -16.04 3.97
CA ASN A 118 7.92 -16.30 2.53
C ASN A 118 8.92 -17.38 2.12
N LEU A 119 9.86 -17.75 3.00
CA LEU A 119 10.76 -18.87 2.76
C LEU A 119 9.99 -20.20 2.60
N ILE A 120 8.78 -20.31 3.17
CA ILE A 120 7.93 -21.50 3.02
C ILE A 120 7.56 -21.80 1.55
N TYR A 121 7.44 -20.79 0.69
CA TYR A 121 7.16 -21.01 -0.74
C TYR A 121 8.34 -21.66 -1.45
N GLN A 122 9.56 -21.46 -0.95
CA GLN A 122 10.81 -21.91 -1.55
C GLN A 122 11.25 -23.29 -1.08
N MET A 123 10.57 -23.89 -0.09
CA MET A 123 10.92 -25.24 0.36
C MET A 123 10.50 -26.35 -0.61
N SER A 124 11.28 -27.42 -0.61
CA SER A 124 11.05 -28.61 -1.42
C SER A 124 10.12 -29.63 -0.74
N GLY A 125 10.28 -29.80 0.58
CA GLY A 125 9.55 -30.75 1.41
C GLY A 125 9.30 -30.22 2.82
N HIS A 126 8.72 -31.04 3.69
CA HIS A 126 8.55 -30.78 5.14
C HIS A 126 7.77 -29.52 5.57
N LYS A 127 7.24 -28.70 4.63
CA LYS A 127 6.39 -27.53 4.91
C LYS A 127 5.26 -27.85 5.89
N GLN A 128 4.55 -28.95 5.65
CA GLN A 128 3.44 -29.37 6.51
C GLN A 128 3.88 -29.72 7.93
N ALA A 129 5.08 -30.29 8.09
CA ALA A 129 5.62 -30.62 9.41
C ALA A 129 5.99 -29.35 10.19
N LEU A 130 6.58 -28.35 9.54
CA LEU A 130 6.88 -27.07 10.19
C LEU A 130 5.63 -26.22 10.46
N MET A 131 4.59 -26.36 9.64
CA MET A 131 3.29 -25.74 9.90
C MET A 131 2.48 -26.50 10.96
N PHE A 132 2.81 -27.77 11.21
CA PHE A 132 2.25 -28.58 12.28
C PHE A 132 2.97 -28.30 13.60
N MET A 133 2.58 -27.19 14.21
CA MET A 133 3.04 -26.80 15.54
C MET A 133 1.85 -26.48 16.44
N GLY A 134 1.97 -26.89 17.70
CA GLY A 134 1.07 -26.54 18.79
C GLY A 134 1.87 -25.92 19.92
N ASP A 135 1.48 -24.73 20.37
CA ASP A 135 2.08 -24.10 21.55
C ASP A 135 1.63 -24.81 22.84
N LYS A 136 2.16 -24.35 23.98
CA LYS A 136 1.82 -24.86 25.32
C LYS A 136 0.30 -24.83 25.63
N ASN A 137 -0.46 -23.99 24.93
CA ASN A 137 -1.91 -23.82 25.09
C ASN A 137 -2.72 -24.49 23.96
N ARG A 138 -2.08 -25.38 23.18
CA ARG A 138 -2.65 -26.06 22.01
C ARG A 138 -3.13 -25.10 20.91
N ASN A 139 -2.60 -23.89 20.85
CA ASN A 139 -2.79 -23.00 19.71
C ASN A 139 -1.97 -23.53 18.54
N ASN A 140 -2.63 -23.76 17.41
CA ASN A 140 -1.96 -24.02 16.14
C ASN A 140 -1.51 -22.71 15.48
N MET A 141 -0.79 -22.82 14.37
CA MET A 141 -0.30 -21.67 13.60
C MET A 141 -1.38 -20.63 13.27
N LEU A 142 -2.61 -21.06 12.99
CA LEU A 142 -3.69 -20.14 12.64
C LEU A 142 -4.23 -19.38 13.86
N HIS A 143 -4.22 -19.99 15.06
CA HIS A 143 -4.52 -19.26 16.30
C HIS A 143 -3.46 -18.17 16.55
N LEU A 144 -2.18 -18.46 16.29
CA LEU A 144 -1.09 -17.49 16.43
C LEU A 144 -1.23 -16.34 15.42
N ALA A 145 -1.62 -16.64 14.18
CA ALA A 145 -1.97 -15.62 13.20
C ALA A 145 -3.19 -14.79 13.64
N GLY A 146 -4.08 -15.39 14.44
CA GLY A 146 -5.24 -14.75 15.05
C GLY A 146 -4.90 -13.73 16.14
N ARG A 147 -3.71 -13.79 16.75
CA ARG A 147 -3.27 -12.81 17.76
C ARG A 147 -2.94 -11.49 17.10
N LEU A 148 -3.18 -10.39 17.80
CA LEU A 148 -2.82 -9.05 17.34
C LEU A 148 -1.31 -8.93 17.19
N ALA A 149 -0.85 -8.29 16.11
CA ALA A 149 0.57 -8.05 15.88
C ALA A 149 1.23 -7.24 17.03
N PRO A 150 2.55 -7.42 17.26
CA PRO A 150 3.33 -6.57 18.15
C PRO A 150 3.23 -5.08 17.79
N PHE A 151 3.36 -4.21 18.79
CA PHE A 151 3.15 -2.76 18.64
C PHE A 151 4.07 -2.11 17.60
N ASP A 152 5.32 -2.59 17.47
CA ASP A 152 6.28 -2.13 16.47
C ASP A 152 5.86 -2.46 15.02
N LYS A 153 4.96 -3.43 14.84
CA LYS A 153 4.41 -3.83 13.53
C LYS A 153 3.03 -3.22 13.23
N LEU A 154 2.28 -2.83 14.27
CA LEU A 154 0.94 -2.24 14.13
C LEU A 154 0.93 -0.84 13.49
N ASN A 155 2.06 -0.13 13.49
CA ASN A 155 2.15 1.26 13.00
C ASN A 155 2.78 1.37 11.60
N LEU A 156 2.89 0.27 10.86
CA LEU A 156 3.54 0.26 9.54
C LEU A 156 2.63 0.77 8.41
N VAL A 157 1.31 0.71 8.59
CA VAL A 157 0.33 1.02 7.55
C VAL A 157 -0.49 2.27 7.94
N PRO A 158 -0.73 3.21 7.02
CA PRO A 158 -1.49 4.42 7.34
C PRO A 158 -2.97 4.11 7.59
N GLY A 159 -3.44 4.36 8.82
CA GLY A 159 -4.87 4.28 9.18
C GLY A 159 -5.34 2.89 9.61
N ALA A 160 -6.21 2.86 10.61
CA ALA A 160 -6.67 1.63 11.27
C ALA A 160 -7.38 0.65 10.30
N ALA A 161 -8.06 1.16 9.28
CA ALA A 161 -8.74 0.30 8.29
C ALA A 161 -7.76 -0.46 7.39
N LEU A 162 -6.66 0.19 6.98
CA LEU A 162 -5.61 -0.48 6.20
C LEU A 162 -4.80 -1.45 7.08
N GLN A 163 -4.58 -1.11 8.35
CA GLN A 163 -4.00 -2.06 9.31
C GLN A 163 -4.90 -3.29 9.52
N MET A 164 -6.21 -3.10 9.64
CA MET A 164 -7.17 -4.21 9.73
C MET A 164 -7.16 -5.08 8.46
N GLN A 165 -7.11 -4.45 7.28
CA GLN A 165 -6.96 -5.16 6.00
C GLN A 165 -5.69 -6.03 6.00
N ARG A 166 -4.56 -5.47 6.48
CA ARG A 166 -3.28 -6.15 6.54
C ARG A 166 -3.29 -7.37 7.47
N GLU A 167 -3.83 -7.22 8.68
CA GLU A 167 -3.94 -8.33 9.64
C GLU A 167 -4.83 -9.45 9.07
N LEU A 168 -5.89 -9.10 8.35
CA LEU A 168 -6.78 -10.07 7.74
C LEU A 168 -6.14 -10.77 6.52
N GLN A 169 -5.33 -10.06 5.72
CA GLN A 169 -4.50 -10.66 4.67
C GLN A 169 -3.48 -11.64 5.27
N TRP A 170 -2.83 -11.27 6.36
CA TRP A 170 -1.89 -12.13 7.08
C TRP A 170 -2.57 -13.41 7.56
N PHE A 171 -3.70 -13.29 8.24
CA PHE A 171 -4.49 -14.42 8.70
C PHE A 171 -4.89 -15.35 7.54
N LYS A 172 -5.36 -14.78 6.42
CA LYS A 172 -5.75 -15.54 5.22
C LYS A 172 -4.58 -16.22 4.53
N GLU A 173 -3.38 -15.64 4.56
CA GLU A 173 -2.22 -16.29 3.98
C GLU A 173 -1.79 -17.50 4.80
N VAL A 174 -1.66 -17.35 6.12
CA VAL A 174 -1.32 -18.46 7.02
C VAL A 174 -2.37 -19.57 6.90
N GLU A 175 -3.65 -19.21 6.74
CA GLU A 175 -4.75 -20.14 6.53
C GLU A 175 -4.54 -21.09 5.32
N LYS A 176 -3.87 -20.65 4.25
CA LYS A 176 -3.63 -21.47 3.04
C LYS A 176 -2.70 -22.67 3.30
N PHE A 177 -1.80 -22.54 4.28
CA PHE A 177 -0.81 -23.56 4.61
C PHE A 177 -1.28 -24.50 5.73
N VAL A 178 -2.40 -24.18 6.38
CA VAL A 178 -2.94 -24.95 7.50
C VAL A 178 -3.94 -25.98 6.99
N ILE A 179 -3.80 -27.24 7.43
CA ILE A 179 -4.69 -28.35 7.07
C ILE A 179 -6.14 -28.00 7.48
N PRO A 180 -7.16 -28.26 6.63
CA PRO A 180 -8.54 -27.86 6.89
C PRO A 180 -9.09 -28.23 8.27
N ARG A 181 -8.73 -29.41 8.80
CA ARG A 181 -9.13 -29.85 10.15
C ARG A 181 -8.69 -28.88 11.25
N TYR A 182 -7.53 -28.23 11.09
CA TYR A 182 -6.96 -27.34 12.09
C TYR A 182 -7.60 -25.95 12.13
N LYS A 183 -8.38 -25.59 11.09
CA LYS A 183 -9.20 -24.38 11.10
C LYS A 183 -10.33 -24.43 12.13
N GLN A 184 -10.71 -25.64 12.56
CA GLN A 184 -11.79 -25.89 13.51
C GLN A 184 -11.29 -26.53 14.82
N LEU A 185 -9.97 -26.71 14.97
CA LEU A 185 -9.41 -27.19 16.23
C LEU A 185 -9.56 -26.11 17.29
N ARG A 186 -9.90 -26.55 18.49
CA ARG A 186 -10.00 -25.69 19.66
C ARG A 186 -8.71 -25.73 20.46
N ASN A 187 -8.26 -24.56 20.90
CA ASN A 187 -7.19 -24.43 21.89
C ASN A 187 -7.70 -24.79 23.31
N ASP A 188 -6.85 -24.68 24.33
CA ASP A 188 -7.23 -24.95 25.72
C ASP A 188 -8.34 -24.03 26.26
N ALA A 189 -8.44 -22.80 25.73
CA ALA A 189 -9.53 -21.87 26.01
C ALA A 189 -10.84 -22.23 25.28
N LYS A 190 -10.87 -23.36 24.55
CA LYS A 190 -11.98 -23.82 23.71
C LYS A 190 -12.31 -22.90 22.54
N GLU A 191 -11.41 -22.01 22.15
CA GLU A 191 -11.57 -21.08 21.02
C GLU A 191 -11.03 -21.72 19.74
N ILE A 192 -11.68 -21.48 18.60
CA ILE A 192 -11.11 -21.80 17.27
C ILE A 192 -10.32 -20.59 16.75
N PRO A 193 -9.44 -20.73 15.73
CA PRO A 193 -8.61 -19.63 15.25
C PRO A 193 -9.37 -18.35 14.88
N SER A 194 -10.54 -18.48 14.24
CA SER A 194 -11.35 -17.32 13.86
C SER A 194 -11.94 -16.59 15.07
N MET A 195 -12.23 -17.31 16.17
CA MET A 195 -12.70 -16.68 17.42
C MET A 195 -11.60 -15.85 18.06
N VAL A 196 -10.37 -16.36 18.06
CA VAL A 196 -9.19 -15.60 18.53
C VAL A 196 -8.99 -14.35 17.68
N PHE A 197 -9.01 -14.47 16.36
CA PHE A 197 -8.88 -13.32 15.46
C PHE A 197 -9.94 -12.24 15.73
N THR A 198 -11.22 -12.61 15.76
CA THR A 198 -12.33 -11.69 16.04
C THR A 198 -12.18 -10.98 17.39
N LYS A 199 -11.78 -11.73 18.43
CA LYS A 199 -11.63 -11.18 19.78
C LYS A 199 -10.47 -10.19 19.87
N GLU A 200 -9.31 -10.57 19.36
CA GLU A 200 -8.07 -9.79 19.42
C GLU A 200 -8.12 -8.53 18.54
N HIS A 201 -8.86 -8.58 17.42
CA HIS A 201 -8.94 -7.48 16.47
C HIS A 201 -10.19 -6.61 16.62
N LYS A 202 -11.06 -6.88 17.62
CA LYS A 202 -12.31 -6.14 17.83
C LYS A 202 -12.12 -4.63 17.87
N LYS A 203 -11.14 -4.15 18.66
CA LYS A 203 -10.84 -2.72 18.78
C LYS A 203 -10.33 -2.12 17.45
N LEU A 204 -9.52 -2.88 16.71
CA LEU A 204 -9.00 -2.44 15.42
C LEU A 204 -10.10 -2.33 14.35
N VAL A 205 -11.11 -3.21 14.41
CA VAL A 205 -12.33 -3.11 13.57
C VAL A 205 -13.11 -1.84 13.89
N GLU A 206 -13.33 -1.54 15.18
CA GLU A 206 -14.03 -0.32 15.61
C GLU A 206 -13.28 0.96 15.18
N GLU A 207 -11.96 0.98 15.34
CA GLU A 207 -11.10 2.10 14.88
C GLU A 207 -11.07 2.20 13.35
N GLY A 208 -11.03 1.07 12.65
CA GLY A 208 -11.07 1.01 11.18
C GLY A 208 -12.41 1.48 10.61
N GLU A 209 -13.52 1.09 11.23
CA GLU A 209 -14.86 1.57 10.90
C GLU A 209 -14.95 3.08 11.07
N LYS A 210 -14.49 3.61 12.21
CA LYS A 210 -14.46 5.05 12.48
C LYS A 210 -13.64 5.80 11.43
N TRP A 211 -12.41 5.33 11.17
CA TRP A 211 -11.53 5.95 10.18
C TRP A 211 -12.16 6.01 8.78
N MET A 212 -12.82 4.92 8.36
CA MET A 212 -13.52 4.87 7.07
C MET A 212 -14.73 5.78 7.02
N LYS A 213 -15.55 5.83 8.08
CA LYS A 213 -16.72 6.72 8.15
C LYS A 213 -16.31 8.19 8.15
N ASP A 214 -15.29 8.56 8.91
CA ASP A 214 -14.79 9.93 8.97
C ASP A 214 -14.27 10.36 7.58
N THR A 215 -13.47 9.51 6.93
CA THR A 215 -12.95 9.75 5.57
C THR A 215 -14.08 9.86 4.56
N ALA A 216 -15.04 8.92 4.58
CA ALA A 216 -16.18 8.92 3.67
C ALA A 216 -17.08 10.15 3.88
N ASN A 217 -17.32 10.59 5.12
CA ASN A 217 -18.11 11.78 5.42
C ASN A 217 -17.46 13.05 4.83
N SER A 218 -16.16 13.26 5.08
CA SER A 218 -15.44 14.42 4.53
C SER A 218 -15.48 14.43 3.00
N CYS A 219 -15.29 13.28 2.36
CA CYS A 219 -15.30 13.20 0.90
C CYS A 219 -16.71 13.29 0.30
N THR A 220 -17.74 12.82 1.02
CA THR A 220 -19.16 12.99 0.63
C THR A 220 -19.52 14.47 0.56
N ILE A 221 -19.10 15.27 1.56
CA ILE A 221 -19.34 16.72 1.57
C ILE A 221 -18.64 17.38 0.37
N ALA A 222 -17.37 17.05 0.12
CA ALA A 222 -16.63 17.57 -1.02
C ALA A 222 -17.30 17.22 -2.37
N ALA A 223 -17.71 15.95 -2.55
CA ALA A 223 -18.41 15.51 -3.74
C ALA A 223 -19.76 16.23 -3.92
N ALA A 224 -20.56 16.37 -2.87
CA ALA A 224 -21.84 17.07 -2.93
C ALA A 224 -21.67 18.54 -3.35
N LEU A 225 -20.64 19.22 -2.82
CA LEU A 225 -20.32 20.61 -3.20
C LEU A 225 -19.93 20.72 -4.68
N ILE A 226 -19.06 19.83 -5.18
CA ILE A 226 -18.65 19.84 -6.59
C ILE A 226 -19.84 19.56 -7.51
N ALA A 227 -20.69 18.58 -7.16
CA ALA A 227 -21.89 18.27 -7.94
C ALA A 227 -22.83 19.48 -7.99
N THR A 228 -23.02 20.18 -6.87
CA THR A 228 -23.86 21.38 -6.79
C THR A 228 -23.30 22.51 -7.65
N ILE A 229 -21.99 22.75 -7.58
CA ILE A 229 -21.31 23.79 -8.36
C ILE A 229 -21.39 23.51 -9.86
N ALA A 230 -21.10 22.28 -10.29
CA ALA A 230 -21.20 21.88 -11.69
C ALA A 230 -22.64 22.00 -12.21
N PHE A 231 -23.61 21.47 -11.47
CA PHE A 231 -25.02 21.58 -11.83
C PHE A 231 -25.48 23.05 -11.97
N ALA A 232 -25.07 23.92 -11.04
CA ALA A 232 -25.38 25.34 -11.09
C ALA A 232 -24.71 26.04 -12.30
N ALA A 233 -23.50 25.63 -12.69
CA ALA A 233 -22.77 26.19 -13.82
C ALA A 233 -23.45 25.88 -15.17
N VAL A 234 -24.07 24.70 -15.33
CA VAL A 234 -24.87 24.38 -16.53
C VAL A 234 -26.10 25.26 -16.65
N ILE A 235 -26.75 25.60 -15.53
CA ILE A 235 -27.94 26.46 -15.53
C ILE A 235 -27.54 27.93 -15.74
N THR A 236 -26.40 28.33 -15.17
CA THR A 236 -25.84 29.68 -15.29
C THR A 236 -24.74 29.74 -16.35
N VAL A 237 -25.07 29.29 -17.58
CA VAL A 237 -24.09 29.20 -18.68
C VAL A 237 -23.27 30.49 -18.86
N PRO A 238 -21.94 30.39 -19.06
CA PRO A 238 -21.08 31.54 -19.30
C PRO A 238 -21.59 32.41 -20.45
N GLY A 239 -21.70 33.73 -20.21
CA GLY A 239 -22.21 34.68 -21.20
C GLY A 239 -23.74 34.70 -21.35
N GLY A 240 -24.47 33.83 -20.65
CA GLY A 240 -25.93 33.75 -20.71
C GLY A 240 -26.47 33.18 -22.02
N THR A 241 -27.78 33.30 -22.19
CA THR A 241 -28.52 32.82 -23.36
C THR A 241 -28.99 33.98 -24.23
N ASN A 242 -29.01 33.79 -25.55
CA ASN A 242 -29.64 34.73 -26.46
C ASN A 242 -31.15 34.80 -26.19
N GLY A 243 -31.66 36.00 -25.88
CA GLY A 243 -33.06 36.23 -25.47
C GLY A 243 -34.12 35.86 -26.51
N THR A 244 -33.74 35.61 -27.77
CA THR A 244 -34.67 35.24 -28.84
C THR A 244 -34.83 33.73 -29.02
N ASN A 245 -33.81 32.93 -28.70
CA ASN A 245 -33.76 31.50 -29.05
C ASN A 245 -33.33 30.58 -27.89
N GLY A 246 -32.93 31.14 -26.74
CA GLY A 246 -32.43 30.38 -25.59
C GLY A 246 -31.05 29.73 -25.78
N VAL A 247 -30.41 29.90 -26.93
CA VAL A 247 -29.10 29.32 -27.25
C VAL A 247 -27.99 30.09 -26.50
N PRO A 248 -27.00 29.40 -25.89
CA PRO A 248 -25.86 30.07 -25.24
C PRO A 248 -25.08 30.98 -26.20
N VAL A 249 -24.72 32.17 -25.73
CA VAL A 249 -24.03 33.21 -26.53
C VAL A 249 -22.71 32.69 -27.11
N PHE A 250 -21.96 31.91 -26.33
CA PHE A 250 -20.67 31.34 -26.73
C PHE A 250 -20.77 29.95 -27.37
N SER A 251 -21.96 29.49 -27.79
CA SER A 251 -22.19 28.14 -28.33
C SER A 251 -21.25 27.71 -29.46
N LYS A 252 -20.72 28.64 -30.25
CA LYS A 252 -19.77 28.35 -31.35
C LYS A 252 -18.29 28.36 -30.95
N ALA A 253 -17.96 28.79 -29.73
CA ALA A 253 -16.59 28.89 -29.27
C ALA A 253 -16.08 27.51 -28.81
N ASN A 254 -14.86 27.13 -29.22
CA ASN A 254 -14.26 25.86 -28.81
C ASN A 254 -14.17 25.72 -27.27
N ALA A 255 -13.84 26.81 -26.57
CA ALA A 255 -13.78 26.82 -25.11
C ALA A 255 -15.15 26.56 -24.44
N PHE A 256 -16.27 26.91 -25.10
CA PHE A 256 -17.61 26.58 -24.60
C PHE A 256 -17.90 25.08 -24.68
N ILE A 257 -17.48 24.42 -25.77
CA ILE A 257 -17.61 22.96 -25.89
C ILE A 257 -16.78 22.26 -24.80
N VAL A 258 -15.55 22.73 -24.55
CA VAL A 258 -14.70 22.20 -23.47
C VAL A 258 -15.35 22.41 -22.10
N PHE A 259 -15.95 23.57 -21.86
CA PHE A 259 -16.72 23.86 -20.64
C PHE A 259 -17.85 22.84 -20.43
N VAL A 260 -18.76 22.68 -21.41
CA VAL A 260 -19.93 21.79 -21.27
C VAL A 260 -19.52 20.34 -21.04
N ILE A 261 -18.53 19.83 -21.77
CA ILE A 261 -18.05 18.45 -21.62
C ILE A 261 -17.38 18.26 -20.26
N SER A 262 -16.50 19.17 -19.86
CA SER A 262 -15.77 19.06 -18.59
C SER A 262 -16.71 19.18 -17.39
N ASP A 263 -17.70 20.07 -17.47
CA ASP A 263 -18.70 20.25 -16.43
C ASP A 263 -19.59 19.00 -16.28
N ALA A 264 -20.04 18.41 -17.39
CA ALA A 264 -20.79 17.16 -17.35
C ALA A 264 -19.98 16.01 -16.73
N ILE A 265 -18.71 15.85 -17.11
CA ILE A 265 -17.83 14.83 -16.51
C ILE A 265 -17.67 15.11 -15.01
N SER A 266 -17.46 16.37 -14.61
CA SER A 266 -17.34 16.78 -13.21
C SER A 266 -18.57 16.37 -12.41
N LEU A 267 -19.76 16.69 -12.91
CA LEU A 267 -21.04 16.39 -12.26
C LEU A 267 -21.23 14.88 -12.07
N PHE A 268 -21.16 14.09 -13.15
CA PHE A 268 -21.42 12.66 -13.08
C PHE A 268 -20.38 11.92 -12.25
N THR A 269 -19.09 12.24 -12.39
CA THR A 269 -18.04 11.62 -11.57
C THR A 269 -18.18 11.99 -10.10
N SER A 270 -18.61 13.22 -9.79
CA SER A 270 -18.91 13.62 -8.41
C SER A 270 -20.10 12.85 -7.82
N THR A 271 -21.17 12.66 -8.60
CA THR A 271 -22.32 11.85 -8.15
C THR A 271 -21.93 10.39 -7.91
N VAL A 272 -21.10 9.79 -8.77
CA VAL A 272 -20.58 8.43 -8.54
C VAL A 272 -19.75 8.37 -7.25
N SER A 273 -18.86 9.35 -7.04
CA SER A 273 -18.09 9.49 -5.81
C SER A 273 -18.98 9.57 -4.57
N LEU A 274 -20.03 10.41 -4.62
CA LEU A 274 -21.01 10.56 -3.55
C LEU A 274 -21.69 9.23 -3.21
N LEU A 275 -22.15 8.48 -4.21
CA LEU A 275 -22.79 7.18 -4.01
C LEU A 275 -21.83 6.14 -3.42
N MET A 276 -20.55 6.15 -3.83
CA MET A 276 -19.54 5.25 -3.28
C MET A 276 -19.26 5.55 -1.80
N PHE A 277 -19.11 6.81 -1.42
CA PHE A 277 -18.92 7.17 -0.01
C PHE A 277 -20.17 6.92 0.83
N LEU A 278 -21.37 7.16 0.31
CA LEU A 278 -22.61 6.78 0.99
C LEU A 278 -22.72 5.26 1.19
N SER A 279 -22.24 4.47 0.22
CA SER A 279 -22.16 3.01 0.33
C SER A 279 -21.17 2.55 1.40
N ILE A 280 -20.14 3.33 1.71
CA ILE A 280 -19.24 3.08 2.84
C ILE A 280 -19.94 3.38 4.15
N LEU A 281 -20.65 4.51 4.26
CA LEU A 281 -21.36 4.90 5.48
C LEU A 281 -22.48 3.92 5.87
N THR A 282 -23.13 3.31 4.87
CA THR A 282 -24.23 2.33 5.06
C THR A 282 -23.77 0.88 5.13
N SER A 283 -22.46 0.63 5.07
CA SER A 283 -21.92 -0.74 5.13
C SER A 283 -22.05 -1.34 6.54
N ARG A 284 -22.06 -2.67 6.62
CA ARG A 284 -22.18 -3.43 7.88
C ARG A 284 -20.86 -3.56 8.68
N TYR A 285 -19.72 -3.24 8.05
CA TYR A 285 -18.37 -3.34 8.62
C TYR A 285 -18.05 -4.72 9.25
N ALA A 286 -18.44 -5.81 8.59
CA ALA A 286 -17.96 -7.13 9.02
C ALA A 286 -16.46 -7.23 8.75
N GLU A 287 -15.71 -7.97 9.57
CA GLU A 287 -14.25 -8.14 9.45
C GLU A 287 -13.83 -8.47 8.00
N GLY A 288 -14.53 -9.43 7.37
CA GLY A 288 -14.27 -9.84 5.99
C GLY A 288 -14.40 -8.71 4.95
N ASP A 289 -15.20 -7.70 5.22
CA ASP A 289 -15.46 -6.60 4.29
C ASP A 289 -14.23 -5.68 4.15
N PHE A 290 -13.33 -5.64 5.16
CA PHE A 290 -12.08 -4.88 5.14
C PHE A 290 -11.05 -5.43 4.14
N LEU A 291 -11.18 -6.67 3.65
CA LEU A 291 -10.24 -7.21 2.65
C LEU A 291 -10.34 -6.52 1.29
N TYR A 292 -11.57 -6.41 0.77
CA TYR A 292 -11.79 -6.00 -0.61
C TYR A 292 -12.99 -5.07 -0.78
N VAL A 293 -14.10 -5.34 -0.10
CA VAL A 293 -15.36 -4.60 -0.34
C VAL A 293 -15.22 -3.14 0.03
N LEU A 294 -14.72 -2.88 1.25
CA LEU A 294 -14.55 -1.55 1.80
C LEU A 294 -13.42 -0.76 1.10
N PRO A 295 -12.18 -1.29 0.97
CA PRO A 295 -11.11 -0.63 0.21
C PRO A 295 -11.48 -0.32 -1.24
N LYS A 296 -12.15 -1.25 -1.94
CA LYS A 296 -12.56 -1.04 -3.34
C LYS A 296 -13.53 0.13 -3.49
N ARG A 297 -14.54 0.22 -2.61
CA ARG A 297 -15.48 1.37 -2.62
C ARG A 297 -14.74 2.68 -2.37
N LEU A 298 -13.80 2.68 -1.42
CA LEU A 298 -12.99 3.86 -1.10
C LEU A 298 -12.12 4.29 -2.28
N ILE A 299 -11.44 3.35 -2.95
CA ILE A 299 -10.63 3.61 -4.15
C ILE A 299 -11.49 4.21 -5.27
N ILE A 300 -12.64 3.61 -5.59
CA ILE A 300 -13.51 4.12 -6.66
C ILE A 300 -14.02 5.53 -6.31
N GLY A 301 -14.41 5.76 -5.05
CA GLY A 301 -14.81 7.08 -4.56
C GLY A 301 -13.71 8.13 -4.74
N LEU A 302 -12.49 7.84 -4.28
CA LEU A 302 -11.36 8.77 -4.39
C LEU A 302 -10.94 9.04 -5.85
N VAL A 303 -10.90 8.02 -6.71
CA VAL A 303 -10.56 8.19 -8.14
C VAL A 303 -11.61 9.05 -8.85
N THR A 304 -12.89 8.79 -8.62
CA THR A 304 -13.97 9.56 -9.24
C THR A 304 -14.04 10.99 -8.70
N LEU A 305 -13.76 11.20 -7.41
CA LEU A 305 -13.61 12.53 -6.82
C LEU A 305 -12.46 13.31 -7.45
N PHE A 306 -11.31 12.67 -7.66
CA PHE A 306 -10.16 13.31 -8.30
C PHE A 306 -10.43 13.74 -9.74
N MET A 307 -11.09 12.86 -10.51
CA MET A 307 -11.55 13.18 -11.87
C MET A 307 -12.52 14.37 -11.86
N SER A 308 -13.43 14.40 -10.89
CA SER A 308 -14.38 15.49 -10.72
C SER A 308 -13.69 16.82 -10.44
N ILE A 309 -12.77 16.87 -9.47
CA ILE A 309 -12.00 18.09 -9.14
C ILE A 309 -11.22 18.60 -10.36
N THR A 310 -10.53 17.70 -11.07
CA THR A 310 -9.71 18.05 -12.23
C THR A 310 -10.58 18.65 -13.35
N THR A 311 -11.69 18.01 -13.66
CA THR A 311 -12.61 18.46 -14.72
C THR A 311 -13.39 19.73 -14.33
N MET A 312 -13.73 19.90 -13.05
CA MET A 312 -14.30 21.16 -12.54
C MET A 312 -13.34 22.34 -12.75
N ILE A 313 -12.04 22.16 -12.46
CA ILE A 313 -11.03 23.20 -12.65
C ILE A 313 -10.84 23.50 -14.15
N LEU A 314 -10.91 22.49 -15.02
CA LEU A 314 -10.90 22.67 -16.48
C LEU A 314 -12.13 23.45 -16.98
N ALA A 315 -13.32 23.13 -16.47
CA ALA A 315 -14.56 23.85 -16.79
C ALA A 315 -14.45 25.32 -16.37
N PHE A 316 -14.02 25.57 -15.13
CA PHE A 316 -13.81 26.92 -14.62
C PHE A 316 -12.77 27.71 -15.43
N SER A 317 -11.65 27.07 -15.80
CA SER A 317 -10.61 27.68 -16.64
C SER A 317 -11.15 28.06 -18.02
N SER A 318 -11.99 27.19 -18.60
CA SER A 318 -12.64 27.43 -19.90
C SER A 318 -13.62 28.62 -19.81
N THR A 319 -14.38 28.71 -18.72
CA THR A 319 -15.26 29.85 -18.43
C THR A 319 -14.49 31.17 -18.32
N LEU A 320 -13.37 31.18 -17.59
CA LEU A 320 -12.53 32.37 -17.48
C LEU A 320 -11.93 32.79 -18.84
N TYR A 321 -11.53 31.82 -19.66
CA TYR A 321 -11.08 32.08 -21.03
C TYR A 321 -12.20 32.70 -21.88
N LEU A 322 -13.44 32.20 -21.81
CA LEU A 322 -14.57 32.76 -22.55
C LEU A 322 -14.89 34.20 -22.14
N VAL A 323 -14.80 34.52 -20.84
CA VAL A 323 -15.17 35.84 -20.31
C VAL A 323 -14.05 36.87 -20.52
N PHE A 324 -12.78 36.48 -20.34
CA PHE A 324 -11.64 37.43 -20.31
C PHE A 324 -10.64 37.26 -21.47
N GLY A 325 -10.67 36.13 -22.18
CA GLY A 325 -9.63 35.73 -23.14
C GLY A 325 -9.51 36.62 -24.37
N ASN A 326 -10.59 37.26 -24.82
CA ASN A 326 -10.55 38.09 -26.03
C ASN A 326 -9.80 39.43 -25.86
N ASN A 327 -9.62 39.94 -24.63
CA ASN A 327 -9.13 41.31 -24.43
C ASN A 327 -7.81 41.42 -23.63
N LYS A 328 -7.36 40.38 -22.91
CA LYS A 328 -6.14 40.45 -22.07
C LYS A 328 -5.46 39.08 -21.92
N GLU A 329 -4.56 38.71 -22.84
CA GLU A 329 -3.81 37.45 -22.77
C GLU A 329 -3.04 37.25 -21.44
N TRP A 330 -2.64 38.35 -20.77
CA TRP A 330 -1.95 38.32 -19.49
C TRP A 330 -2.80 37.77 -18.32
N THR A 331 -4.13 37.76 -18.43
CA THR A 331 -5.00 37.20 -17.37
C THR A 331 -5.00 35.67 -17.33
N LEU A 332 -4.50 35.00 -18.38
CA LEU A 332 -4.42 33.54 -18.44
C LEU A 332 -3.33 32.97 -17.53
N ILE A 333 -2.25 33.73 -17.31
CA ILE A 333 -1.10 33.30 -16.50
C ILE A 333 -1.49 33.12 -15.02
N PRO A 334 -2.14 34.10 -14.35
CA PRO A 334 -2.62 33.92 -12.98
C PRO A 334 -3.66 32.81 -12.84
N VAL A 335 -4.55 32.67 -13.83
CA VAL A 335 -5.62 31.65 -13.82
C VAL A 335 -5.04 30.25 -13.93
N ALA A 336 -4.09 30.03 -14.83
CA ALA A 336 -3.37 28.77 -14.95
C ALA A 336 -2.58 28.44 -13.68
N ALA A 337 -1.92 29.44 -13.07
CA ALA A 337 -1.21 29.25 -11.81
C ALA A 337 -2.15 28.87 -10.67
N LEU A 338 -3.29 29.55 -10.52
CA LEU A 338 -4.32 29.26 -9.51
C LEU A 338 -4.98 27.89 -9.73
N ALA A 339 -5.23 27.49 -10.98
CA ALA A 339 -5.78 26.19 -11.33
C ALA A 339 -4.82 25.03 -10.98
N CYS A 340 -3.50 25.26 -11.12
CA CYS A 340 -2.50 24.24 -10.83
C CYS A 340 -2.37 23.96 -9.32
N LEU A 341 -2.66 24.93 -8.45
CA LEU A 341 -2.47 24.78 -7.00
C LEU A 341 -3.35 23.67 -6.38
N PRO A 342 -4.69 23.63 -6.58
CA PRO A 342 -5.52 22.55 -6.03
C PRO A 342 -5.20 21.18 -6.63
N VAL A 343 -4.92 21.12 -7.94
CA VAL A 343 -4.59 19.86 -8.63
C VAL A 343 -3.28 19.28 -8.08
N THR A 344 -2.24 20.10 -8.01
CA THR A 344 -0.94 19.65 -7.45
C THR A 344 -1.07 19.29 -5.98
N SER A 345 -1.78 20.09 -5.18
CA SER A 345 -2.05 19.78 -3.76
C SER A 345 -2.75 18.44 -3.57
N PHE A 346 -3.80 18.15 -4.35
CA PHE A 346 -4.50 16.86 -4.28
C PHE A 346 -3.57 15.70 -4.65
N VAL A 347 -2.78 15.85 -5.73
CA VAL A 347 -1.80 14.83 -6.13
C VAL A 347 -0.77 14.61 -5.03
N PHE A 348 -0.26 15.65 -4.36
CA PHE A 348 0.72 15.44 -3.29
C PHE A 348 0.12 14.82 -2.02
N LEU A 349 -1.12 15.17 -1.65
CA LEU A 349 -1.72 14.73 -0.38
C LEU A 349 -2.46 13.40 -0.48
N GLN A 350 -3.23 13.18 -1.54
CA GLN A 350 -4.15 12.03 -1.65
C GLN A 350 -3.57 10.87 -2.46
N PHE A 351 -2.62 11.15 -3.37
CA PHE A 351 -2.01 10.10 -4.18
C PHE A 351 -1.26 9.05 -3.34
N PRO A 352 -0.48 9.40 -2.29
CA PRO A 352 0.16 8.39 -1.46
C PRO A 352 -0.85 7.41 -0.85
N LEU A 353 -1.95 7.94 -0.28
CA LEU A 353 -3.04 7.12 0.27
C LEU A 353 -3.68 6.21 -0.78
N LEU A 354 -3.91 6.74 -2.00
CA LEU A 354 -4.48 5.97 -3.10
C LEU A 354 -3.54 4.83 -3.54
N VAL A 355 -2.25 5.11 -3.63
CA VAL A 355 -1.23 4.11 -3.96
C VAL A 355 -1.17 3.04 -2.89
N ASP A 356 -1.19 3.41 -1.61
CA ASP A 356 -1.18 2.46 -0.50
C ASP A 356 -2.45 1.57 -0.51
N LEU A 357 -3.63 2.14 -0.74
CA LEU A 357 -4.90 1.41 -0.89
C LEU A 357 -4.87 0.43 -2.06
N ILE A 358 -4.41 0.87 -3.24
CA ILE A 358 -4.35 0.03 -4.45
C ILE A 358 -3.30 -1.06 -4.28
N SER A 359 -2.12 -0.72 -3.75
CA SER A 359 -1.03 -1.67 -3.51
C SER A 359 -1.43 -2.72 -2.47
N SER A 360 -2.07 -2.31 -1.37
CA SER A 360 -2.60 -3.22 -0.36
C SER A 360 -3.69 -4.13 -0.93
N THR A 361 -4.61 -3.59 -1.74
CA THR A 361 -5.78 -4.35 -2.22
C THR A 361 -5.51 -5.22 -3.46
N TYR A 362 -4.67 -4.74 -4.38
CA TYR A 362 -4.46 -5.32 -5.71
C TYR A 362 -2.99 -5.55 -6.07
N GLY A 363 -2.04 -5.06 -5.26
CA GLY A 363 -0.62 -5.16 -5.56
C GLY A 363 -0.10 -6.60 -5.59
N HIS A 364 1.16 -6.75 -5.99
CA HIS A 364 1.85 -8.03 -5.80
C HIS A 364 1.79 -8.36 -4.31
N GLY A 365 1.12 -9.47 -3.98
CA GLY A 365 0.99 -9.91 -2.60
C GLY A 365 2.35 -9.87 -1.90
N ILE A 366 2.36 -9.36 -0.67
CA ILE A 366 3.54 -9.45 0.19
C ILE A 366 4.00 -10.89 0.37
N PHE A 367 3.07 -11.83 0.17
CA PHE A 367 3.30 -13.25 0.22
C PHE A 367 3.58 -13.85 -1.15
N GLY A 368 4.59 -14.71 -1.20
CA GLY A 368 4.92 -15.48 -2.39
C GLY A 368 6.39 -15.84 -2.49
N LYS A 369 6.72 -16.58 -3.54
CA LYS A 369 8.09 -16.95 -3.87
C LYS A 369 8.90 -15.71 -4.23
N LYS A 370 9.94 -15.39 -3.45
CA LYS A 370 10.82 -14.21 -3.66
C LYS A 370 12.12 -14.54 -4.38
N SER A 371 12.53 -15.80 -4.36
CA SER A 371 13.76 -16.29 -5.00
C SER A 371 13.51 -17.67 -5.60
N ASP A 372 14.19 -18.00 -6.71
CA ASP A 372 14.21 -19.36 -7.27
C ASP A 372 15.15 -20.31 -6.54
N ARG A 373 15.96 -19.77 -5.62
CA ARG A 373 16.79 -20.56 -4.73
C ARG A 373 15.91 -21.50 -3.91
N LEU A 374 16.30 -22.77 -3.86
CA LEU A 374 15.66 -23.75 -2.99
C LEU A 374 16.03 -23.43 -1.55
N PHE A 375 15.03 -23.30 -0.66
CA PHE A 375 15.25 -23.14 0.76
C PHE A 375 14.86 -24.44 1.48
N TYR A 376 15.83 -25.21 1.94
CA TYR A 376 15.63 -26.47 2.68
C TYR A 376 14.96 -27.63 1.91
#